data_AF-A0A0P1BEA8-F1
#
_entry.id   AF-A0A0P1BEA8-F1
#
_cell.length_a   1.000
_cell.length_b   1.000
_cell.length_c   1.000
_cell.angle_alpha   90.00
_cell.angle_beta   90.00
_cell.angle_gamma   90.00
#
_symmetry.space_group_name_H-M   'P 1'
#
loop_
_entity.id
_entity.type
_entity.pdbx_description
1 polymer ?
#
loop_
_entity_poly.entity_id
_entity_poly.type
_entity_poly.pdbx_seq_one_letter_code
_entity_poly.pdbx_strand_id
1 'polypeptide(L)'
;MAPPSLRISIGCSVEDLKVYNVNSEEAALISTDKFQGRIVVRIKDFAGEVPLGKERIAHTGYFDEGVGKGNTWSIQLQGRFLKDVNANDLVWGNQFEKPIRDILPWGTSVALNALGYIDPNLKHDIYADRPWAFSPLIATMTRVNVARVPAAAEAKTAEDAFESEGWPPFPQGAVKGGDESYVHDDTSVLLLKEGSDEIDAQLEEDGVADLSTVRSLKGGRGGNEHAHQRRAQFWKEHVRERVLIGRKDLVTTTTFDNGFIDFNTLRLELPYTNGMGFDLKKYWDGQPVRFYCKEKSDDTVFFVVEFTINELKT
;
A
#
# COMPACT_ATOMS: atom_id res chain seq x y z
N MET A 1 -21.08 15.69 -15.60
CA MET A 1 -21.22 15.59 -14.14
C MET A 1 -19.91 16.05 -13.51
N ALA A 2 -19.98 16.88 -12.47
CA ALA A 2 -18.79 17.28 -11.73
C ALA A 2 -18.26 16.10 -10.89
N PRO A 3 -16.94 16.00 -10.65
CA PRO A 3 -16.39 14.96 -9.80
C PRO A 3 -16.90 15.08 -8.35
N PRO A 4 -17.00 13.97 -7.61
CA PRO A 4 -17.36 14.00 -6.19
C PRO A 4 -16.31 14.76 -5.39
N SER A 5 -16.75 15.39 -4.29
CA SER A 5 -15.82 16.02 -3.35
C SER A 5 -15.23 14.94 -2.44
N LEU A 6 -13.97 14.57 -2.70
CA LEU A 6 -13.19 13.63 -1.88
C LEU A 6 -12.44 14.37 -0.78
N ARG A 7 -12.46 13.84 0.44
CA ARG A 7 -11.55 14.23 1.52
C ARG A 7 -10.73 13.00 1.90
N ILE A 8 -9.41 13.16 1.88
CA ILE A 8 -8.47 12.12 2.30
C ILE A 8 -7.90 12.50 3.66
N SER A 9 -7.90 11.55 4.59
CA SER A 9 -7.30 11.74 5.92
C SER A 9 -6.34 10.60 6.24
N ILE A 10 -5.28 10.90 6.99
CA ILE A 10 -4.24 9.94 7.38
C ILE A 10 -3.96 10.11 8.87
N GLY A 11 -3.75 9.02 9.59
CA GLY A 11 -3.47 9.02 11.03
C GLY A 11 -2.96 7.67 11.53
N CYS A 12 -2.49 7.62 12.78
CA CYS A 12 -2.06 6.36 13.40
C CYS A 12 -3.25 5.51 13.90
N SER A 13 -4.42 6.13 14.07
CA SER A 13 -5.71 5.50 14.36
C SER A 13 -6.85 6.29 13.73
N VAL A 14 -8.09 5.80 13.87
CA VAL A 14 -9.29 6.52 13.41
C VAL A 14 -9.49 7.85 14.15
N GLU A 15 -9.07 7.91 15.42
CA GLU A 15 -9.21 9.08 16.28
C GLU A 15 -8.15 10.17 16.00
N ASP A 16 -7.04 9.84 15.34
CA ASP A 16 -5.95 10.77 14.98
C ASP A 16 -5.95 11.14 13.48
N LEU A 17 -7.04 10.87 12.75
CA LEU A 17 -7.13 11.21 11.33
C LEU A 17 -7.01 12.73 11.09
N LYS A 18 -6.06 13.12 10.25
CA LYS A 18 -5.85 14.50 9.81
C LYS A 18 -6.02 14.58 8.30
N VAL A 19 -6.70 15.63 7.82
CA VAL A 19 -6.88 15.88 6.40
C VAL A 19 -5.50 15.98 5.73
N TYR A 20 -5.30 15.24 4.65
CA TYR A 20 -4.05 15.19 3.90
C TYR A 20 -4.13 16.06 2.64
N ASN A 21 -3.03 16.74 2.31
CA ASN A 21 -2.93 17.50 1.06
C ASN A 21 -2.57 16.56 -0.10
N VAL A 22 -3.60 15.98 -0.73
CA VAL A 22 -3.45 15.01 -1.83
C VAL A 22 -2.54 15.56 -2.93
N ASN A 23 -1.72 14.67 -3.51
CA ASN A 23 -0.71 14.97 -4.54
C ASN A 23 0.46 15.87 -4.08
N SER A 24 0.52 16.26 -2.81
CA SER A 24 1.66 17.02 -2.28
C SER A 24 2.92 16.16 -2.17
N GLU A 25 4.08 16.80 -2.34
CA GLU A 25 5.38 16.21 -2.00
C GLU A 25 5.66 16.24 -0.49
N GLU A 26 4.86 17.00 0.28
CA GLU A 26 4.84 16.92 1.74
C GLU A 26 4.05 15.67 2.15
N ALA A 27 4.75 14.66 2.68
CA ALA A 27 4.14 13.42 3.14
C ALA A 27 3.48 13.57 4.52
N ALA A 28 2.45 12.78 4.79
CA ALA A 28 1.92 12.62 6.14
C ALA A 28 2.87 11.75 6.97
N LEU A 29 3.35 12.27 8.09
CA LEU A 29 4.26 11.55 8.98
C LEU A 29 3.47 10.80 10.05
N ILE A 30 3.81 9.52 10.25
CA ILE A 30 3.33 8.71 11.36
C ILE A 30 4.53 8.39 12.25
N SER A 31 4.45 8.80 13.52
CA SER A 31 5.53 8.61 14.49
C SER A 31 4.92 8.06 15.78
N THR A 32 5.06 6.75 15.98
CA THR A 32 4.53 6.02 17.14
C THR A 32 5.62 5.10 17.72
N ASP A 33 5.32 4.43 18.84
CA ASP A 33 6.17 3.39 19.43
C ASP A 33 6.18 2.07 18.64
N LYS A 34 5.30 1.93 17.64
CA LYS A 34 5.14 0.71 16.83
C LYS A 34 5.58 0.90 15.37
N PHE A 35 5.40 2.11 14.83
CA PHE A 35 5.70 2.44 13.45
C PHE A 35 6.19 3.87 13.31
N GLN A 36 7.19 4.04 12.46
CA GLN A 36 7.67 5.34 12.01
C GLN A 36 7.74 5.35 10.49
N GLY A 37 7.08 6.30 9.86
CA GLY A 37 7.05 6.36 8.42
C GLY A 37 6.33 7.58 7.86
N ARG A 38 6.24 7.59 6.53
CA ARG A 38 5.61 8.63 5.73
C ARG A 38 4.66 8.01 4.72
N ILE A 39 3.55 8.71 4.48
CA ILE A 39 2.49 8.28 3.58
C ILE A 39 2.17 9.41 2.62
N VAL A 40 2.04 9.07 1.33
CA VAL A 40 1.55 9.98 0.29
C VAL A 40 0.37 9.33 -0.41
N VAL A 41 -0.71 10.10 -0.58
CA VAL A 41 -1.84 9.71 -1.40
C VAL A 41 -1.86 10.58 -2.64
N ARG A 42 -1.89 9.91 -3.81
CA ARG A 42 -2.02 10.56 -5.10
C ARG A 42 -3.34 10.18 -5.75
N ILE A 43 -4.03 11.14 -6.33
CA ILE A 43 -5.27 10.94 -7.07
C ILE A 43 -5.16 11.73 -8.37
N LYS A 44 -5.35 11.06 -9.49
CA LYS A 44 -5.32 11.68 -10.82
C LYS A 44 -6.47 12.69 -10.91
N ASP A 45 -6.21 13.87 -11.48
CA ASP A 45 -7.21 14.92 -11.69
C ASP A 45 -7.98 15.31 -10.40
N PHE A 46 -7.27 15.36 -9.27
CA PHE A 46 -7.87 15.54 -7.94
C PHE A 46 -8.69 16.83 -7.83
N ALA A 47 -9.98 16.68 -7.55
CA ALA A 47 -10.93 17.78 -7.40
C ALA A 47 -11.45 17.96 -5.95
N GLY A 48 -10.93 17.19 -5.00
CA GLY A 48 -11.41 17.13 -3.62
C GLY A 48 -10.92 18.26 -2.70
N GLU A 49 -11.15 18.06 -1.41
CA GLU A 49 -10.81 18.97 -0.33
C GLU A 49 -9.35 18.83 0.10
N VAL A 50 -8.79 19.94 0.56
CA VAL A 50 -7.44 20.03 1.10
C VAL A 50 -7.45 20.68 2.48
N PRO A 51 -6.38 20.54 3.27
CA PRO A 51 -6.28 21.21 4.57
C PRO A 51 -6.46 22.74 4.45
N LEU A 52 -6.96 23.36 5.52
CA LEU A 52 -7.13 24.81 5.57
C LEU A 52 -5.78 25.52 5.29
N GLY A 53 -5.80 26.47 4.37
CA GLY A 53 -4.60 27.25 3.99
C GLY A 53 -3.64 26.54 3.03
N LYS A 54 -3.97 25.34 2.54
CA LYS A 54 -3.22 24.66 1.46
C LYS A 54 -3.90 24.85 0.10
N GLU A 55 -3.11 24.82 -0.95
CA GLU A 55 -3.60 24.86 -2.34
C GLU A 55 -3.88 23.44 -2.85
N ARG A 56 -4.93 23.31 -3.66
CA ARG A 56 -5.29 22.05 -4.29
C ARG A 56 -4.38 21.73 -5.46
N ILE A 57 -3.72 20.58 -5.41
CA ILE A 57 -2.85 20.06 -6.46
C ILE A 57 -3.64 19.02 -7.28
N ALA A 58 -4.18 19.45 -8.42
CA ALA A 58 -5.04 18.58 -9.24
C ALA A 58 -4.25 17.51 -10.02
N HIS A 59 -3.10 17.90 -10.59
CA HIS A 59 -2.26 17.02 -11.42
C HIS A 59 -0.94 16.70 -10.71
N THR A 60 -0.44 15.48 -10.95
CA THR A 60 0.87 15.01 -10.53
C THR A 60 1.46 14.17 -11.66
N GLY A 61 2.76 14.31 -11.90
CA GLY A 61 3.47 13.54 -12.93
C GLY A 61 3.54 12.03 -12.68
N TYR A 62 3.08 11.56 -11.51
CA TYR A 62 3.08 10.14 -11.15
C TYR A 62 2.26 9.26 -12.09
N PHE A 63 1.20 9.77 -12.71
CA PHE A 63 0.30 8.97 -13.57
C PHE A 63 0.61 9.08 -15.06
N ASP A 64 1.62 9.88 -15.45
CA ASP A 64 1.88 10.21 -16.85
C ASP A 64 2.72 9.12 -17.54
N GLU A 65 3.62 8.46 -16.80
CA GLU A 65 4.64 7.54 -17.33
C GLU A 65 4.92 6.34 -16.41
N GLY A 66 5.86 5.49 -16.81
CA GLY A 66 6.36 4.36 -16.01
C GLY A 66 5.26 3.42 -15.53
N VAL A 67 5.44 2.90 -14.32
CA VAL A 67 4.48 1.97 -13.69
C VAL A 67 3.21 2.66 -13.19
N GLY A 68 3.21 3.99 -13.06
CA GLY A 68 2.02 4.76 -12.68
C GLY A 68 1.06 5.01 -13.84
N LYS A 69 1.51 4.84 -15.09
CA LYS A 69 0.68 5.01 -16.28
C LYS A 69 -0.49 4.04 -16.29
N GLY A 70 -1.70 4.58 -16.43
CA GLY A 70 -2.95 3.81 -16.43
C GLY A 70 -3.59 3.66 -15.05
N ASN A 71 -2.86 3.98 -13.99
CA ASN A 71 -3.44 4.10 -12.65
C ASN A 71 -4.17 5.43 -12.48
N THR A 72 -5.14 5.44 -11.57
CA THR A 72 -5.99 6.60 -11.26
C THR A 72 -5.76 7.13 -9.85
N TRP A 73 -5.11 6.33 -8.99
CA TRP A 73 -4.74 6.69 -7.63
C TRP A 73 -3.56 5.85 -7.14
N SER A 74 -2.94 6.28 -6.04
CA SER A 74 -1.85 5.57 -5.38
C SER A 74 -1.83 5.90 -3.89
N ILE A 75 -1.61 4.90 -3.03
CA ILE A 75 -1.23 5.07 -1.64
C ILE A 75 0.21 4.57 -1.52
N GLN A 76 1.11 5.44 -1.09
CA GLN A 76 2.55 5.22 -1.05
C GLN A 76 3.00 5.25 0.40
N LEU A 77 3.74 4.23 0.82
CA LEU A 77 4.26 4.07 2.17
C LEU A 77 5.78 4.02 2.12
N GLN A 78 6.43 4.67 3.07
CA GLN A 78 7.81 4.35 3.41
C GLN A 78 8.02 4.46 4.92
N GLY A 79 8.52 3.41 5.55
CA GLY A 79 8.75 3.43 6.99
C GLY A 79 9.30 2.13 7.54
N ARG A 80 9.35 2.06 8.87
CA ARG A 80 9.87 0.93 9.63
C ARG A 80 8.88 0.52 10.72
N PHE A 81 8.70 -0.78 10.86
CA PHE A 81 7.98 -1.36 11.99
C PHE A 81 8.98 -1.59 13.12
N LEU A 82 8.73 -1.00 14.28
CA LEU A 82 9.72 -0.87 15.36
C LEU A 82 9.87 -2.13 16.24
N LYS A 83 9.06 -3.15 15.95
CA LYS A 83 9.09 -4.48 16.55
C LYS A 83 9.15 -5.50 15.43
N ASP A 84 9.49 -6.73 15.77
CA ASP A 84 9.41 -7.84 14.82
C ASP A 84 7.95 -8.07 14.43
N VAL A 85 7.68 -8.02 13.12
CA VAL A 85 6.34 -8.26 12.57
C VAL A 85 6.46 -9.35 11.51
N ASN A 86 5.68 -10.41 11.67
CA ASN A 86 5.63 -11.51 10.73
C ASN A 86 4.97 -11.07 9.41
N ALA A 87 5.56 -11.44 8.27
CA ALA A 87 5.07 -11.08 6.96
C ALA A 87 3.69 -11.69 6.64
N ASN A 88 3.29 -12.77 7.31
CA ASN A 88 1.95 -13.34 7.19
C ASN A 88 0.91 -12.55 7.97
N ASP A 89 1.30 -11.89 9.06
CA ASP A 89 0.40 -11.22 10.00
C ASP A 89 0.26 -9.73 9.72
N LEU A 90 1.27 -9.09 9.11
CA LEU A 90 1.19 -7.73 8.60
C LEU A 90 0.26 -7.69 7.39
N VAL A 91 -0.94 -7.13 7.57
CA VAL A 91 -1.96 -7.04 6.53
C VAL A 91 -2.24 -5.61 6.10
N TRP A 92 -2.59 -5.47 4.83
CA TRP A 92 -3.09 -4.26 4.21
C TRP A 92 -4.45 -4.54 3.57
N GLY A 93 -5.36 -3.59 3.64
CA GLY A 93 -6.69 -3.72 3.07
C GLY A 93 -7.67 -2.75 3.70
N ASN A 94 -8.96 -2.96 3.47
CA ASN A 94 -10.00 -2.05 3.90
C ASN A 94 -11.07 -2.71 4.77
N GLN A 95 -11.70 -1.91 5.63
CA GLN A 95 -12.81 -2.31 6.47
C GLN A 95 -13.86 -1.20 6.55
N PHE A 96 -15.13 -1.61 6.56
CA PHE A 96 -16.29 -0.75 6.78
C PHE A 96 -16.78 -0.87 8.24
N GLU A 97 -17.38 0.19 8.75
CA GLU A 97 -17.91 0.24 10.12
C GLU A 97 -19.32 -0.34 10.25
N LYS A 98 -20.10 -0.29 9.17
CA LYS A 98 -21.48 -0.79 9.13
C LYS A 98 -21.68 -1.72 7.93
N PRO A 99 -22.71 -2.60 7.97
CA PRO A 99 -22.97 -3.55 6.90
C PRO A 99 -23.26 -2.84 5.56
N ILE A 100 -22.76 -3.40 4.47
CA ILE A 100 -23.05 -2.96 3.09
C ILE A 100 -23.85 -3.99 2.28
N ARG A 101 -24.22 -5.12 2.91
CA ARG A 101 -24.82 -6.29 2.24
C ARG A 101 -26.10 -5.98 1.45
N ASP A 102 -26.86 -4.97 1.88
CA ASP A 102 -28.14 -4.58 1.29
C ASP A 102 -28.00 -3.58 0.13
N ILE A 103 -26.79 -3.05 -0.09
CA ILE A 103 -26.47 -2.04 -1.11
C ILE A 103 -25.40 -2.54 -2.09
N LEU A 104 -25.12 -3.85 -2.12
CA LEU A 104 -24.14 -4.40 -3.06
C LEU A 104 -24.66 -4.37 -4.50
N PRO A 105 -23.82 -3.98 -5.49
CA PRO A 105 -24.18 -4.07 -6.89
C PRO A 105 -24.59 -5.48 -7.33
N TRP A 106 -25.56 -5.57 -8.24
CA TRP A 106 -25.82 -6.84 -8.93
C TRP A 106 -24.57 -7.25 -9.72
N GLY A 107 -23.98 -8.40 -9.40
CA GLY A 107 -22.71 -8.86 -9.97
C GLY A 107 -21.50 -8.80 -9.04
N THR A 108 -21.65 -8.36 -7.78
CA THR A 108 -20.56 -8.36 -6.80
C THR A 108 -19.88 -9.71 -6.64
N SER A 109 -20.59 -10.84 -6.74
CA SER A 109 -19.96 -12.17 -6.68
C SER A 109 -18.95 -12.41 -7.81
N VAL A 110 -19.21 -11.88 -9.01
CA VAL A 110 -18.26 -11.92 -10.14
C VAL A 110 -17.06 -11.03 -9.85
N ALA A 111 -17.30 -9.84 -9.28
CA ALA A 111 -16.23 -8.93 -8.85
C ALA A 111 -15.30 -9.58 -7.84
N LEU A 112 -15.85 -10.23 -6.82
CA LEU A 112 -15.09 -10.95 -5.80
C LEU A 112 -14.27 -12.09 -6.39
N ASN A 113 -14.84 -12.87 -7.30
CA ASN A 113 -14.09 -13.92 -8.00
C ASN A 113 -12.95 -13.34 -8.85
N ALA A 114 -13.15 -12.16 -9.46
CA ALA A 114 -12.11 -11.49 -10.24
C ALA A 114 -10.93 -11.02 -9.37
N LEU A 115 -11.19 -10.59 -8.13
CA LEU A 115 -10.14 -10.13 -7.21
C LEU A 115 -9.10 -11.22 -6.92
N GLY A 116 -9.50 -12.49 -6.86
CA GLY A 116 -8.56 -13.60 -6.63
C GLY A 116 -7.52 -13.80 -7.75
N TYR A 117 -7.80 -13.33 -8.97
CA TYR A 117 -6.81 -13.34 -10.07
C TYR A 117 -5.79 -12.21 -9.96
N ILE A 118 -6.14 -11.14 -9.22
CA ILE A 118 -5.27 -9.98 -8.98
C ILE A 118 -4.42 -10.26 -7.73
N ASP A 119 -5.08 -10.67 -6.64
CA ASP A 119 -4.45 -11.04 -5.38
C ASP A 119 -5.06 -12.34 -4.84
N PRO A 120 -4.37 -13.48 -4.98
CA PRO A 120 -4.87 -14.77 -4.50
C PRO A 120 -4.85 -14.90 -2.97
N ASN A 121 -4.26 -13.94 -2.24
CA ASN A 121 -4.20 -13.94 -0.78
C ASN A 121 -5.25 -13.03 -0.15
N LEU A 122 -5.99 -12.27 -0.96
CA LEU A 122 -7.06 -11.42 -0.47
C LEU A 122 -8.15 -12.27 0.16
N LYS A 123 -8.29 -12.14 1.48
CA LYS A 123 -9.42 -12.68 2.23
C LYS A 123 -10.41 -11.55 2.42
N HIS A 124 -11.69 -11.87 2.36
CA HIS A 124 -12.73 -10.87 2.57
C HIS A 124 -13.99 -11.51 3.15
N ASP A 125 -14.76 -10.70 3.87
CA ASP A 125 -16.16 -10.96 4.15
C ASP A 125 -16.92 -9.65 3.97
N ILE A 126 -17.52 -9.50 2.79
CA ILE A 126 -18.27 -8.29 2.43
C ILE A 126 -19.72 -8.31 2.97
N TYR A 127 -20.16 -9.46 3.50
CA TYR A 127 -21.52 -9.65 4.02
C TYR A 127 -21.59 -9.51 5.55
N ALA A 128 -20.43 -9.50 6.23
CA ALA A 128 -20.27 -9.26 7.65
C ALA A 128 -20.96 -7.97 8.14
N ASP A 129 -21.15 -7.86 9.46
CA ASP A 129 -21.62 -6.61 10.09
C ASP A 129 -20.61 -5.47 9.97
N ARG A 130 -19.32 -5.80 9.94
CA ARG A 130 -18.20 -4.91 9.61
C ARG A 130 -17.47 -5.48 8.40
N PRO A 131 -17.96 -5.23 7.18
CA PRO A 131 -17.39 -5.76 5.95
C PRO A 131 -15.89 -5.47 5.85
N TRP A 132 -15.10 -6.44 5.40
CA TRP A 132 -13.65 -6.28 5.31
C TRP A 132 -13.03 -7.04 4.14
N ALA A 133 -11.88 -6.57 3.69
CA ALA A 133 -11.02 -7.24 2.72
C ALA A 133 -9.55 -6.95 3.08
N PHE A 134 -8.78 -7.99 3.40
CA PHE A 134 -7.39 -7.88 3.85
C PHE A 134 -6.51 -8.94 3.17
N SER A 135 -5.27 -8.55 2.89
CA SER A 135 -4.24 -9.42 2.34
C SER A 135 -2.90 -9.12 3.02
N PRO A 136 -1.97 -10.09 3.13
CA PRO A 136 -0.62 -9.81 3.59
C PRO A 136 0.03 -8.67 2.79
N LEU A 137 0.60 -7.69 3.48
CA LEU A 137 1.09 -6.45 2.87
C LEU A 137 2.08 -6.73 1.74
N ILE A 138 3.03 -7.64 1.95
CA ILE A 138 4.04 -8.01 0.96
C ILE A 138 3.46 -8.71 -0.28
N ALA A 139 2.26 -9.29 -0.18
CA ALA A 139 1.60 -9.99 -1.28
C ALA A 139 0.73 -9.07 -2.15
N THR A 140 0.08 -8.07 -1.52
CA THR A 140 -0.97 -7.26 -2.15
C THR A 140 -0.50 -5.94 -2.74
N MET A 141 0.58 -5.37 -2.20
CA MET A 141 1.16 -4.12 -2.71
C MET A 141 1.58 -4.29 -4.17
N THR A 142 1.46 -3.24 -4.99
CA THR A 142 1.87 -3.33 -6.40
C THR A 142 3.39 -3.38 -6.53
N ARG A 143 4.10 -2.58 -5.73
CA ARG A 143 5.57 -2.57 -5.63
C ARG A 143 6.01 -2.59 -4.18
N VAL A 144 7.10 -3.29 -3.87
CA VAL A 144 7.67 -3.40 -2.51
C VAL A 144 9.19 -3.40 -2.62
N ASN A 145 9.81 -2.44 -1.97
CA ASN A 145 11.24 -2.39 -1.74
C ASN A 145 11.50 -2.47 -0.24
N VAL A 146 12.36 -3.39 0.19
CA VAL A 146 12.87 -3.43 1.54
C VAL A 146 14.36 -3.22 1.50
N ALA A 147 14.85 -2.27 2.29
CA ALA A 147 16.27 -1.97 2.41
C ALA A 147 16.68 -2.02 3.88
N ARG A 148 17.93 -2.45 4.12
CA ARG A 148 18.55 -2.36 5.43
C ARG A 148 19.24 -1.01 5.58
N VAL A 149 18.82 -0.23 6.56
CA VAL A 149 19.35 1.09 6.87
C VAL A 149 19.72 1.12 8.37
N PRO A 150 20.93 0.65 8.75
CA PRO A 150 21.33 0.59 10.16
C PRO A 150 21.25 1.93 10.89
N ALA A 151 21.55 3.04 10.20
CA ALA A 151 21.44 4.38 10.77
C ALA A 151 20.01 4.75 11.20
N ALA A 152 19.00 4.20 10.54
CA ALA A 152 17.61 4.42 10.92
C ALA A 152 17.25 3.75 12.25
N ALA A 153 18.00 2.73 12.69
CA ALA A 153 17.68 1.96 13.89
C ALA A 153 17.62 2.81 15.16
N GLU A 154 18.49 3.83 15.23
CA GLU A 154 18.66 4.73 16.39
C GLU A 154 17.67 5.90 16.42
N ALA A 155 16.90 6.12 15.34
CA ALA A 155 15.93 7.21 15.27
C ALA A 155 14.85 7.08 16.36
N LYS A 156 14.40 8.20 16.94
CA LYS A 156 13.35 8.22 17.96
C LYS A 156 12.01 8.67 17.41
N THR A 157 12.02 9.46 16.35
CA THR A 157 10.84 9.92 15.63
C THR A 157 10.94 9.57 14.14
N ALA A 158 9.83 9.70 13.41
CA ALA A 158 9.85 9.55 11.95
C ALA A 158 10.71 10.64 11.31
N GLU A 159 10.63 11.87 11.81
CA GLU A 159 11.44 13.01 11.38
C GLU A 159 12.94 12.71 11.49
N ASP A 160 13.41 12.27 12.66
CA ASP A 160 14.81 11.88 12.88
C ASP A 160 15.22 10.77 11.91
N ALA A 161 14.32 9.82 11.63
CA ALA A 161 14.59 8.70 10.76
C ALA A 161 14.84 9.16 9.31
N PHE A 162 14.10 10.17 8.84
CA PHE A 162 14.26 10.73 7.49
C PHE A 162 15.46 11.66 7.33
N GLU A 163 16.07 12.12 8.43
CA GLU A 163 17.37 12.82 8.37
C GLU A 163 18.53 11.85 8.11
N SER A 164 18.35 10.55 8.38
CA SER A 164 19.39 9.55 8.15
C SER A 164 19.57 9.24 6.65
N GLU A 165 20.84 9.13 6.23
CA GLU A 165 21.18 8.75 4.86
C GLU A 165 20.89 7.26 4.59
N GLY A 166 20.73 6.91 3.31
CA GLY A 166 20.64 5.52 2.87
C GLY A 166 19.22 4.96 2.75
N TRP A 167 18.19 5.75 3.08
CA TRP A 167 16.81 5.38 2.74
C TRP A 167 16.64 5.30 1.22
N PRO A 168 15.89 4.30 0.72
CA PRO A 168 15.48 4.30 -0.68
C PRO A 168 14.78 5.62 -1.05
N PRO A 169 14.97 6.15 -2.26
CA PRO A 169 14.21 7.30 -2.73
C PRO A 169 12.70 7.07 -2.57
N PHE A 170 11.98 8.09 -2.10
CA PHE A 170 10.53 8.01 -2.05
C PHE A 170 9.95 8.13 -3.47
N PRO A 171 8.93 7.34 -3.83
CA PRO A 171 8.31 7.44 -5.13
C PRO A 171 7.65 8.81 -5.34
N GLN A 172 8.15 9.58 -6.29
CA GLN A 172 7.52 10.85 -6.70
C GLN A 172 6.92 10.77 -8.10
N GLY A 173 7.26 9.70 -8.86
CA GLY A 173 6.93 9.61 -10.27
C GLY A 173 7.78 10.55 -11.12
N ALA A 174 7.38 10.74 -12.38
CA ALA A 174 8.20 11.24 -13.50
C ALA A 174 8.76 12.69 -13.38
N VAL A 175 8.93 13.24 -12.18
CA VAL A 175 9.33 14.62 -11.96
C VAL A 175 10.80 14.85 -12.34
N LYS A 176 11.76 13.91 -12.16
CA LYS A 176 13.20 14.11 -12.51
C LYS A 176 14.06 12.84 -12.74
N GLY A 177 13.49 11.65 -13.00
CA GLY A 177 14.31 10.40 -12.99
C GLY A 177 13.83 9.21 -13.83
N GLY A 178 12.80 9.35 -14.67
CA GLY A 178 12.26 8.21 -15.43
C GLY A 178 11.77 7.08 -14.51
N ASP A 179 12.04 5.83 -14.86
CA ASP A 179 11.60 4.65 -14.09
C ASP A 179 12.15 4.63 -12.65
N GLU A 180 13.32 5.23 -12.41
CA GLU A 180 13.96 5.33 -11.08
C GLU A 180 13.17 6.19 -10.06
N SER A 181 12.14 6.89 -10.53
CA SER A 181 11.24 7.68 -9.68
C SER A 181 10.09 6.89 -9.07
N TYR A 182 10.01 5.59 -9.37
CA TYR A 182 9.04 4.65 -8.84
C TYR A 182 9.70 3.62 -7.91
N VAL A 183 8.88 2.90 -7.15
CA VAL A 183 9.38 1.79 -6.33
C VAL A 183 9.71 0.62 -7.24
N HIS A 184 10.97 0.17 -7.20
CA HIS A 184 11.38 -1.08 -7.81
C HIS A 184 11.34 -2.21 -6.78
N ASP A 185 10.83 -3.36 -7.19
CA ASP A 185 10.75 -4.51 -6.31
C ASP A 185 12.13 -5.01 -5.90
N ASP A 186 12.42 -4.99 -4.60
CA ASP A 186 13.53 -5.70 -3.99
C ASP A 186 13.09 -6.16 -2.61
N THR A 187 12.92 -7.47 -2.45
CA THR A 187 12.57 -8.10 -1.17
C THR A 187 13.64 -9.10 -0.74
N SER A 188 14.78 -9.11 -1.44
CA SER A 188 15.84 -10.09 -1.23
C SER A 188 16.42 -10.00 0.19
N VAL A 189 16.53 -8.78 0.74
CA VAL A 189 17.07 -8.54 2.09
C VAL A 189 16.29 -9.21 3.21
N LEU A 190 15.01 -9.55 2.97
CA LEU A 190 14.18 -10.28 3.92
C LEU A 190 14.62 -11.73 4.10
N LEU A 191 15.38 -12.26 3.15
CA LEU A 191 15.90 -13.62 3.15
C LEU A 191 17.36 -13.70 3.64
N LEU A 192 17.96 -12.55 3.95
CA LEU A 192 19.35 -12.44 4.34
C LEU A 192 19.48 -12.31 5.85
N LYS A 193 20.54 -12.94 6.37
CA LYS A 193 20.95 -12.78 7.76
C LYS A 193 21.31 -11.33 8.04
N GLU A 194 20.96 -10.89 9.24
CA GLU A 194 21.23 -9.53 9.71
C GLU A 194 22.70 -9.12 9.57
N GLY A 195 22.93 -7.96 8.97
CA GLY A 195 24.28 -7.41 8.77
C GLY A 195 25.16 -8.18 7.77
N SER A 196 24.59 -9.07 6.94
CA SER A 196 25.34 -9.85 5.96
C SER A 196 24.60 -10.01 4.64
N ASP A 197 25.35 -10.41 3.60
CA ASP A 197 24.80 -10.86 2.30
C ASP A 197 24.57 -12.39 2.25
N GLU A 198 24.72 -13.08 3.39
CA GLU A 198 24.46 -14.51 3.51
C GLU A 198 22.97 -14.77 3.74
N ILE A 199 22.48 -15.88 3.20
CA ILE A 199 21.10 -16.32 3.42
C ILE A 199 20.93 -16.65 4.91
N ASP A 200 19.76 -16.35 5.46
CA ASP A 200 19.42 -16.82 6.79
C ASP A 200 19.39 -18.36 6.82
N ALA A 201 20.20 -18.97 7.68
CA ALA A 201 20.38 -20.41 7.73
C ALA A 201 19.07 -21.17 8.02
N GLN A 202 18.16 -20.58 8.81
CA GLN A 202 16.86 -21.20 9.08
C GLN A 202 15.96 -21.17 7.84
N LEU A 203 16.02 -20.09 7.05
CA LEU A 203 15.28 -20.00 5.79
C LEU A 203 15.80 -20.97 4.74
N GLU A 204 17.11 -21.22 4.72
CA GLU A 204 17.72 -22.23 3.84
C GLU A 204 17.35 -23.66 4.29
N GLU A 205 17.45 -23.96 5.58
CA GLU A 205 17.08 -25.27 6.15
C GLU A 205 15.59 -25.59 5.95
N ASP A 206 14.72 -24.59 6.13
CA ASP A 206 13.28 -24.71 5.93
C ASP A 206 12.88 -24.77 4.44
N GLY A 207 13.84 -24.65 3.51
CA GLY A 207 13.60 -24.67 2.07
C GLY A 207 12.82 -23.45 1.57
N VAL A 208 12.84 -22.35 2.32
CA VAL A 208 12.18 -21.09 1.97
C VAL A 208 13.00 -20.30 0.95
N ALA A 209 14.33 -20.32 1.08
CA ALA A 209 15.23 -19.53 0.27
C ALA A 209 16.52 -20.27 -0.09
N ASP A 210 17.00 -20.04 -1.30
CA ASP A 210 18.34 -20.38 -1.76
C ASP A 210 18.95 -19.19 -2.52
N LEU A 211 20.19 -19.32 -2.98
CA LEU A 211 20.87 -18.24 -3.72
C LEU A 211 20.12 -17.82 -4.99
N SER A 212 19.40 -18.76 -5.62
CA SER A 212 18.59 -18.49 -6.81
C SER A 212 17.39 -17.62 -6.46
N THR A 213 16.73 -17.94 -5.35
CA THR A 213 15.58 -17.21 -4.79
C THR A 213 15.97 -15.78 -4.46
N VAL A 214 17.06 -15.58 -3.71
CA VAL A 214 17.59 -14.26 -3.38
C VAL A 214 17.89 -13.44 -4.63
N ARG A 215 18.63 -14.01 -5.60
CA ARG A 215 18.94 -13.33 -6.87
C ARG A 215 17.69 -12.99 -7.67
N SER A 216 16.67 -13.84 -7.61
CA SER A 216 15.42 -13.61 -8.32
C SER A 216 14.58 -12.48 -7.71
N LEU A 217 14.71 -12.24 -6.40
CA LEU A 217 13.99 -11.18 -5.69
C LEU A 217 14.73 -9.84 -5.65
N LYS A 218 16.04 -9.84 -5.89
CA LYS A 218 16.84 -8.63 -5.90
C LYS A 218 16.59 -7.85 -7.18
N GLY A 219 15.76 -6.80 -7.15
CA GLY A 219 15.52 -5.92 -8.30
C GLY A 219 16.31 -4.61 -8.21
N GLY A 220 15.78 -3.55 -8.81
CA GLY A 220 16.46 -2.27 -8.94
C GLY A 220 17.65 -2.30 -9.92
N ARG A 221 18.54 -1.30 -9.82
CA ARG A 221 19.66 -1.13 -10.75
C ARG A 221 20.64 -2.30 -10.68
N GLY A 222 20.77 -3.03 -11.79
CA GLY A 222 21.63 -4.22 -11.89
C GLY A 222 21.05 -5.48 -11.23
N GLY A 223 19.80 -5.44 -10.79
CA GLY A 223 19.06 -6.59 -10.29
C GLY A 223 18.24 -7.28 -11.38
N ASN A 224 17.35 -8.17 -10.96
CA ASN A 224 16.38 -8.85 -11.80
C ASN A 224 15.21 -7.93 -12.16
N GLU A 225 15.05 -7.62 -13.45
CA GLU A 225 13.94 -6.82 -13.99
C GLU A 225 12.55 -7.45 -13.69
N HIS A 226 12.51 -8.76 -13.50
CA HIS A 226 11.30 -9.51 -13.17
C HIS A 226 11.12 -9.76 -11.66
N ALA A 227 11.87 -9.10 -10.78
CA ALA A 227 11.76 -9.27 -9.32
C ALA A 227 10.30 -9.13 -8.83
N HIS A 228 9.54 -8.22 -9.44
CA HIS A 228 8.11 -8.02 -9.17
C HIS A 228 7.25 -9.26 -9.40
N GLN A 229 7.51 -10.02 -10.46
CA GLN A 229 6.83 -11.29 -10.73
C GLN A 229 7.31 -12.38 -9.75
N ARG A 230 8.60 -12.34 -9.39
CA ARG A 230 9.20 -13.31 -8.46
C ARG A 230 8.73 -13.11 -7.02
N ARG A 231 8.24 -11.93 -6.65
CA ARG A 231 7.59 -11.67 -5.36
C ARG A 231 6.35 -12.56 -5.15
N ALA A 232 5.77 -13.14 -6.20
CA ALA A 232 4.69 -14.14 -6.09
C ALA A 232 5.04 -15.35 -5.20
N GLN A 233 6.32 -15.60 -4.88
CA GLN A 233 6.68 -16.56 -3.83
C GLN A 233 6.06 -16.25 -2.47
N PHE A 234 5.91 -14.96 -2.14
CA PHE A 234 5.23 -14.51 -0.93
C PHE A 234 3.71 -14.66 -1.00
N TRP A 235 3.15 -15.21 -2.08
CA TRP A 235 1.77 -15.71 -2.07
C TRP A 235 1.61 -17.04 -1.33
N LYS A 236 2.73 -17.72 -1.03
CA LYS A 236 2.72 -18.95 -0.25
C LYS A 236 2.75 -18.61 1.24
N GLU A 237 1.75 -19.07 1.98
CA GLU A 237 1.64 -18.82 3.43
C GLU A 237 2.87 -19.30 4.21
N HIS A 238 3.35 -20.52 3.96
CA HIS A 238 4.53 -21.07 4.64
C HIS A 238 5.82 -20.24 4.42
N VAL A 239 5.95 -19.51 3.32
CA VAL A 239 7.07 -18.59 3.09
C VAL A 239 6.92 -17.37 4.00
N ARG A 240 5.73 -16.76 4.02
CA ARG A 240 5.47 -15.55 4.82
C ARG A 240 5.58 -15.81 6.32
N GLU A 241 5.15 -16.98 6.79
CA GLU A 241 5.26 -17.38 8.19
C GLU A 241 6.70 -17.42 8.70
N ARG A 242 7.69 -17.51 7.80
CA ARG A 242 9.12 -17.56 8.13
C ARG A 242 9.83 -16.21 8.00
N VAL A 243 9.18 -15.19 7.45
CA VAL A 243 9.82 -13.92 7.11
C VAL A 243 9.35 -12.81 8.04
N LEU A 244 10.30 -12.02 8.54
CA LEU A 244 10.04 -10.83 9.36
C LEU A 244 10.24 -9.56 8.53
N ILE A 245 9.23 -8.70 8.51
CA ILE A 245 9.28 -7.37 7.87
C ILE A 245 9.54 -6.26 8.90
N GLY A 246 9.21 -6.52 10.17
CA GLY A 246 9.53 -5.61 11.25
C GLY A 246 10.92 -5.87 11.82
N ARG A 247 11.69 -4.79 11.95
CA ARG A 247 12.99 -4.63 12.63
C ARG A 247 13.36 -3.14 12.53
N LYS A 248 14.08 -2.61 13.52
CA LYS A 248 14.40 -1.17 13.59
C LYS A 248 15.25 -0.67 12.41
N ASP A 249 16.01 -1.53 11.75
CA ASP A 249 16.89 -1.22 10.64
C ASP A 249 16.28 -1.58 9.26
N LEU A 250 15.08 -2.16 9.20
CA LEU A 250 14.40 -2.45 7.95
C LEU A 250 13.46 -1.31 7.56
N VAL A 251 13.77 -0.69 6.42
CA VAL A 251 12.91 0.30 5.78
C VAL A 251 12.13 -0.38 4.68
N THR A 252 10.80 -0.36 4.80
CA THR A 252 9.86 -0.88 3.82
C THR A 252 9.24 0.29 3.06
N THR A 253 9.41 0.29 1.74
CA THR A 253 8.79 1.23 0.79
C THR A 253 7.81 0.47 -0.07
N THR A 254 6.54 0.88 -0.11
CA THR A 254 5.52 0.22 -0.93
C THR A 254 4.66 1.21 -1.68
N THR A 255 4.06 0.75 -2.77
CA THR A 255 2.95 1.42 -3.41
C THR A 255 1.77 0.47 -3.53
N PHE A 256 0.57 1.03 -3.37
CA PHE A 256 -0.70 0.39 -3.67
C PHE A 256 -1.44 1.30 -4.64
N ASP A 257 -1.44 0.92 -5.91
CA ASP A 257 -1.99 1.71 -7.01
C ASP A 257 -2.77 0.79 -7.96
N ASN A 258 -3.81 1.32 -8.58
CA ASN A 258 -4.50 0.64 -9.69
C ASN A 258 -5.28 1.65 -10.52
N GLY A 259 -5.71 1.21 -11.70
CA GLY A 259 -6.66 1.92 -12.56
C GLY A 259 -8.08 1.39 -12.47
N PHE A 260 -8.39 0.49 -11.53
CA PHE A 260 -9.70 -0.16 -11.46
C PHE A 260 -10.77 0.76 -10.90
N ILE A 261 -10.42 1.67 -9.98
CA ILE A 261 -11.35 2.64 -9.41
C ILE A 261 -10.96 4.03 -9.85
N ASP A 262 -11.83 4.73 -10.56
CA ASP A 262 -11.69 6.16 -10.81
C ASP A 262 -12.52 6.94 -9.79
N PHE A 263 -11.86 7.62 -8.85
CA PHE A 263 -12.53 8.40 -7.82
C PHE A 263 -13.19 9.69 -8.35
N ASN A 264 -12.84 10.17 -9.55
CA ASN A 264 -13.49 11.34 -10.16
C ASN A 264 -14.84 10.98 -10.78
N THR A 265 -15.00 9.75 -11.24
CA THR A 265 -16.26 9.25 -11.81
C THR A 265 -17.00 8.32 -10.85
N LEU A 266 -16.34 7.83 -9.79
CA LEU A 266 -16.75 6.74 -8.91
C LEU A 266 -17.19 5.51 -9.69
N ARG A 267 -16.37 5.17 -10.68
CA ARG A 267 -16.57 3.98 -11.50
C ARG A 267 -15.51 2.95 -11.13
N LEU A 268 -15.97 1.73 -10.82
CA LEU A 268 -15.13 0.54 -10.69
C LEU A 268 -15.17 -0.21 -12.02
N GLU A 269 -14.02 -0.43 -12.66
CA GLU A 269 -13.86 -1.25 -13.85
C GLU A 269 -13.05 -2.48 -13.47
N LEU A 270 -13.67 -3.66 -13.63
CA LEU A 270 -13.01 -4.90 -13.28
C LEU A 270 -12.10 -5.38 -14.41
N PRO A 271 -10.84 -5.75 -14.11
CA PRO A 271 -9.98 -6.35 -15.11
C PRO A 271 -10.54 -7.72 -15.54
N TYR A 272 -10.21 -8.14 -16.76
CA TYR A 272 -10.58 -9.45 -17.33
C TYR A 272 -12.08 -9.69 -17.57
N THR A 273 -12.95 -8.70 -17.33
CA THR A 273 -14.41 -8.80 -17.55
C THR A 273 -14.90 -8.19 -18.86
N ASN A 274 -13.99 -7.82 -19.76
CA ASN A 274 -14.28 -7.17 -21.05
C ASN A 274 -15.11 -5.86 -20.90
N GLY A 275 -14.77 -5.03 -19.91
CA GLY A 275 -15.37 -3.71 -19.72
C GLY A 275 -16.60 -3.67 -18.80
N MET A 276 -16.84 -4.71 -17.98
CA MET A 276 -17.84 -4.62 -16.92
C MET A 276 -17.41 -3.55 -15.92
N GLY A 277 -18.26 -2.53 -15.76
CA GLY A 277 -18.01 -1.46 -14.82
C GLY A 277 -19.23 -1.12 -13.97
N PHE A 278 -19.00 -0.83 -12.70
CA PHE A 278 -20.01 -0.49 -11.71
C PHE A 278 -19.95 1.00 -11.41
N ASP A 279 -21.09 1.67 -11.49
CA ASP A 279 -21.26 3.02 -10.96
C ASP A 279 -21.47 2.93 -9.45
N LEU A 280 -20.43 3.27 -8.69
CA LEU A 280 -20.41 3.17 -7.23
C LEU A 280 -21.31 4.22 -6.56
N LYS A 281 -21.69 5.30 -7.27
CA LYS A 281 -22.54 6.37 -6.70
C LYS A 281 -23.89 5.84 -6.22
N LYS A 282 -24.42 4.85 -6.92
CA LYS A 282 -25.73 4.24 -6.62
C LYS A 282 -25.73 3.39 -5.35
N TYR A 283 -24.55 3.01 -4.89
CA TYR A 283 -24.33 2.06 -3.81
C TYR A 283 -23.57 2.70 -2.64
N TRP A 284 -23.35 4.02 -2.71
CA TRP A 284 -22.75 4.81 -1.65
C TRP A 284 -23.79 5.13 -0.58
N ASP A 285 -23.51 4.84 0.69
CA ASP A 285 -24.41 5.05 1.83
C ASP A 285 -23.96 6.14 2.81
N GLY A 286 -22.87 6.84 2.50
CA GLY A 286 -22.30 7.90 3.36
C GLY A 286 -21.06 7.45 4.12
N GLN A 287 -20.77 6.15 4.18
CA GLN A 287 -19.64 5.65 4.94
C GLN A 287 -18.29 5.97 4.28
N PRO A 288 -17.25 6.30 5.05
CA PRO A 288 -15.91 6.39 4.53
C PRO A 288 -15.35 4.99 4.23
N VAL A 289 -14.41 4.93 3.28
CA VAL A 289 -13.59 3.73 3.04
C VAL A 289 -12.28 3.90 3.78
N ARG A 290 -12.00 3.02 4.73
CA ARG A 290 -10.76 3.06 5.52
C ARG A 290 -9.84 1.92 5.14
N PHE A 291 -8.63 2.27 4.74
CA PHE A 291 -7.52 1.34 4.57
C PHE A 291 -6.72 1.28 5.86
N TYR A 292 -6.40 0.06 6.30
CA TYR A 292 -5.63 -0.20 7.50
C TYR A 292 -4.36 -0.95 7.12
N CYS A 293 -3.23 -0.49 7.69
CA CYS A 293 -2.06 -1.33 7.88
C CYS A 293 -2.08 -1.79 9.34
N LYS A 294 -2.22 -3.10 9.55
CA LYS A 294 -2.34 -3.65 10.89
C LYS A 294 -1.74 -5.04 10.99
N GLU A 295 -1.45 -5.46 12.21
CA GLU A 295 -1.13 -6.84 12.52
C GLU A 295 -2.42 -7.61 12.82
N LYS A 296 -2.68 -8.69 12.10
CA LYS A 296 -3.93 -9.45 12.24
C LYS A 296 -3.98 -10.32 13.51
N SER A 297 -2.83 -10.57 14.13
CA SER A 297 -2.68 -11.46 15.30
C SER A 297 -3.30 -10.85 16.57
N ASP A 298 -3.13 -9.54 16.76
CA ASP A 298 -3.57 -8.78 17.94
C ASP A 298 -4.38 -7.51 17.59
N ASP A 299 -4.67 -7.30 16.31
CA ASP A 299 -5.36 -6.13 15.76
C ASP A 299 -4.61 -4.79 15.99
N THR A 300 -3.29 -4.85 16.22
CA THR A 300 -2.44 -3.66 16.33
C THR A 300 -2.46 -2.87 15.01
N VAL A 301 -3.05 -1.68 15.04
CA VAL A 301 -3.04 -0.73 13.91
C VAL A 301 -1.73 0.05 13.90
N PHE A 302 -1.07 0.11 12.74
CA PHE A 302 0.11 0.95 12.51
C PHE A 302 -0.26 2.31 11.94
N PHE A 303 -1.20 2.34 10.99
CA PHE A 303 -1.77 3.56 10.42
C PHE A 303 -3.07 3.29 9.65
N VAL A 304 -3.82 4.36 9.40
CA VAL A 304 -5.09 4.37 8.68
C VAL A 304 -5.06 5.44 7.59
N VAL A 305 -5.60 5.10 6.42
CA VAL A 305 -5.88 6.05 5.33
C VAL A 305 -7.38 6.03 5.06
N GLU A 306 -8.06 7.15 5.27
CA GLU A 306 -9.51 7.28 5.11
C GLU A 306 -9.84 8.07 3.83
N PHE A 307 -10.73 7.50 3.01
CA PHE A 307 -11.32 8.12 1.84
C PHE A 307 -12.79 8.42 2.14
N THR A 308 -13.14 9.70 2.20
CA THR A 308 -14.51 10.17 2.47
C THR A 308 -15.04 10.93 1.27
N ILE A 309 -16.26 10.64 0.83
CA ILE A 309 -16.96 11.47 -0.16
C ILE A 309 -18.00 12.31 0.55
N ASN A 310 -17.75 13.61 0.55
CA ASN A 310 -18.58 14.57 1.27
C ASN A 310 -19.81 14.96 0.46
N GLU A 311 -19.68 15.04 -0.87
CA GLU A 311 -20.77 15.42 -1.76
C GLU A 311 -20.72 14.64 -3.09
N LEU A 312 -21.84 14.01 -3.43
CA LEU A 312 -22.13 13.55 -4.78
C LEU A 312 -22.70 14.72 -5.58
N LYS A 313 -21.91 15.31 -6.47
CA LYS A 313 -22.41 16.36 -7.38
C LYS A 313 -23.27 15.72 -8.47
N THR A 314 -24.57 15.97 -8.42
CA THR A 314 -25.55 15.65 -9.48
C THR A 314 -25.31 16.48 -10.72
#